data_AF-A0A100XY47-F1
#
_entry.id   AF-A0A100XY47-F1
#
_cell.length_a   1.000
_cell.length_b   1.000
_cell.length_c   1.000
_cell.angle_alpha   90.00
_cell.angle_beta   90.00
_cell.angle_gamma   90.00
#
_symmetry.space_group_name_H-M   'P 1'
#
loop_
_entity.id
_entity.type
_entity.pdbx_description
1 polymer ?
#
loop_
_entity_poly.entity_id
_entity_poly.type
_entity_poly.pdbx_seq_one_letter_code
_entity_poly.pdbx_strand_id
1 'polypeptide(L)'
;MDPMAEVFEKAKKNPQMRKKLRIKAIFSMTLFIAFLGVIFITIGTFISAKQGTFLGMNQLDFLKLRARYGLVMMVLIIIHLIMNRSIMKKELELLTG
;
A
#
# COMPACT_ATOMS: atom_id res chain seq x y z
N MET A 1 16.28 10.38 21.50
CA MET A 1 15.96 9.34 20.49
C MET A 1 14.46 9.13 20.52
N ASP A 2 13.82 8.93 19.36
CA ASP A 2 12.39 8.65 19.29
C ASP A 2 12.10 7.31 20.02
N PRO A 3 11.29 7.31 21.09
CA PRO A 3 11.02 6.10 21.87
C PRO A 3 10.45 4.95 21.02
N MET A 4 9.74 5.25 19.93
CA MET A 4 9.28 4.22 18.98
C MET A 4 10.44 3.61 18.19
N ALA A 5 11.44 4.41 17.81
CA ALA A 5 12.62 3.93 17.11
C ALA A 5 13.46 2.99 17.99
N GLU A 6 13.56 3.26 19.29
CA GLU A 6 14.27 2.39 20.22
C GLU A 6 13.58 1.02 20.41
N VAL A 7 12.24 1.02 20.51
CA VAL A 7 11.43 -0.21 20.56
C VAL A 7 11.61 -1.03 19.28
N PHE A 8 11.68 -0.35 18.13
CA PHE A 8 11.90 -0.99 16.83
C PHE A 8 13.30 -1.61 16.72
N GLU A 9 14.33 -0.93 17.18
CA GLU A 9 15.71 -1.45 17.22
C GLU A 9 15.84 -2.66 18.16
N LYS A 10 15.15 -2.65 19.31
CA LYS A 10 15.06 -3.83 20.19
C LYS A 10 14.32 -4.99 19.52
N ALA A 11 13.24 -4.72 18.80
CA ALA A 11 12.48 -5.75 18.08
C ALA A 11 13.26 -6.38 16.92
N LYS A 12 14.14 -5.63 16.24
CA LYS A 12 15.04 -6.16 15.19
C LYS A 12 16.04 -7.20 15.70
N LYS A 13 16.47 -7.09 16.96
CA LYS A 13 17.44 -8.02 17.57
C LYS A 13 16.84 -9.40 17.84
N ASN A 14 15.50 -9.53 17.88
CA ASN A 14 14.83 -10.82 18.00
C ASN A 14 14.64 -11.48 16.60
N PRO A 15 15.19 -12.68 16.35
CA PRO A 15 15.18 -13.32 15.03
C PRO A 15 13.78 -13.67 14.51
N GLN A 16 12.81 -13.99 15.39
CA GLN A 16 11.43 -14.27 14.97
C GLN A 16 10.68 -12.99 14.58
N MET A 17 10.88 -11.91 15.35
CA MET A 17 10.27 -10.61 15.09
C MET A 17 10.85 -9.95 13.86
N ARG A 18 12.17 -10.09 13.63
CA ARG A 18 12.85 -9.57 12.44
C ARG A 18 12.27 -10.11 11.14
N LYS A 19 11.94 -11.41 11.07
CA LYS A 19 11.28 -12.01 9.90
C LYS A 19 9.89 -11.40 9.65
N LYS A 20 9.06 -11.28 10.69
CA LYS A 20 7.72 -10.68 10.59
C LYS A 20 7.78 -9.20 10.19
N LEU A 21 8.69 -8.42 10.79
CA LEU A 21 8.89 -7.01 10.47
C LEU A 21 9.34 -6.82 9.02
N ARG A 22 10.23 -7.69 8.52
CA ARG A 22 10.68 -7.64 7.12
C ARG A 22 9.54 -7.93 6.15
N ILE A 23 8.72 -8.94 6.42
CA ILE A 23 7.55 -9.27 5.59
C ILE A 23 6.56 -8.09 5.57
N LYS A 24 6.27 -7.50 6.75
CA LYS A 24 5.41 -6.32 6.84
C LYS A 24 5.98 -5.14 6.05
N ALA A 25 7.27 -4.86 6.18
CA ALA A 25 7.94 -3.78 5.46
C ALA A 25 7.89 -3.99 3.93
N ILE A 26 8.11 -5.22 3.46
CA ILE A 26 8.00 -5.56 2.03
C ILE A 26 6.59 -5.29 1.52
N PHE A 27 5.56 -5.79 2.22
CA PHE A 27 4.16 -5.56 1.83
C PHE A 27 3.78 -4.07 1.85
N SER A 28 4.20 -3.32 2.87
CA SER A 28 3.97 -1.88 2.93
C SER A 28 4.66 -1.15 1.77
N MET A 29 5.88 -1.55 1.41
CA MET A 29 6.59 -1.00 0.25
C MET A 29 5.88 -1.34 -1.06
N THR A 30 5.41 -2.57 -1.22
CA THR A 30 4.63 -2.99 -2.39
C THR A 30 3.34 -2.20 -2.53
N LEU A 31 2.61 -1.98 -1.43
CA LEU A 31 1.41 -1.15 -1.42
C LEU A 31 1.72 0.31 -1.77
N PHE A 32 2.83 0.85 -1.29
CA PHE A 32 3.25 2.20 -1.64
C PHE A 32 3.53 2.34 -3.15
N ILE A 33 4.25 1.39 -3.76
CA ILE A 33 4.48 1.37 -5.21
C ILE A 33 3.16 1.23 -5.97
N ALA A 34 2.27 0.33 -5.53
CA ALA A 34 0.97 0.16 -6.15
C ALA A 34 0.15 1.47 -6.09
N PHE A 35 0.20 2.18 -4.97
CA PHE A 35 -0.45 3.48 -4.80
C PHE A 35 0.08 4.54 -5.77
N LEU A 36 1.40 4.62 -5.98
CA LEU A 36 1.98 5.50 -7.00
C LEU A 36 1.47 5.15 -8.41
N GLY A 37 1.30 3.86 -8.71
CA GLY A 37 0.69 3.39 -9.95
C GLY A 37 -0.74 3.93 -10.15
N VAL A 38 -1.54 4.00 -9.08
CA VAL A 38 -2.91 4.57 -9.13
C VAL A 38 -2.89 6.06 -9.43
N ILE A 39 -1.99 6.79 -8.78
CA ILE A 39 -1.81 8.22 -9.03
C ILE A 39 -1.47 8.44 -10.50
N PHE A 40 -0.50 7.68 -11.01
CA PHE A 40 -0.11 7.72 -12.41
C PHE A 40 -1.28 7.44 -13.36
N ILE A 41 -2.04 6.36 -13.12
CA ILE A 41 -3.23 6.03 -13.93
C ILE A 41 -4.26 7.16 -13.88
N THR A 42 -4.43 7.79 -12.71
CA THR A 42 -5.40 8.86 -12.52
C THR A 42 -5.01 10.14 -13.26
N ILE A 43 -3.74 10.54 -13.17
CA ILE A 43 -3.20 11.65 -13.95
C ILE A 43 -3.30 11.35 -15.44
N GLY A 44 -2.91 10.15 -15.88
CA GLY A 44 -2.99 9.74 -17.29
C GLY A 44 -4.41 9.74 -17.84
N THR A 45 -5.38 9.29 -17.04
CA THR A 45 -6.82 9.36 -17.40
C THR A 45 -7.26 10.82 -17.56
N PHE A 46 -6.86 11.70 -16.65
CA PHE A 46 -7.25 13.11 -16.70
C PHE A 46 -6.64 13.86 -17.90
N ILE A 47 -5.36 13.60 -18.19
CA ILE A 47 -4.68 14.20 -19.34
C ILE A 47 -5.25 13.67 -20.65
N SER A 48 -5.41 12.34 -20.78
CA SER A 48 -5.99 11.74 -22.00
C SER A 48 -7.44 12.16 -22.24
N ALA A 49 -8.23 12.42 -21.20
CA ALA A 49 -9.58 12.97 -21.35
C ALA A 49 -9.58 14.39 -21.97
N LYS A 50 -8.50 15.16 -21.81
CA LYS A 50 -8.38 16.53 -22.36
C LYS A 50 -7.62 16.61 -23.68
N GLN A 51 -6.57 15.81 -23.83
CA GLN A 51 -5.62 15.86 -24.96
C GLN A 51 -5.81 14.70 -25.95
N GLY A 52 -6.80 13.82 -25.70
CA GLY A 52 -7.09 12.63 -26.49
C GLY A 52 -6.20 11.44 -26.13
N THR A 53 -4.89 11.64 -26.00
CA THR A 53 -3.93 10.58 -25.63
C THR A 53 -2.90 11.07 -24.61
N PHE A 54 -2.37 10.15 -23.81
CA PHE A 54 -1.24 10.38 -22.92
C PHE A 54 -0.33 9.15 -22.96
N LEU A 55 0.94 9.33 -23.30
CA LEU A 55 1.91 8.25 -23.52
C LEU A 55 1.42 7.18 -24.52
N GLY A 56 0.70 7.60 -25.56
CA GLY A 56 0.14 6.70 -26.57
C GLY A 56 -1.11 5.93 -26.14
N MET A 57 -1.59 6.11 -24.91
CA MET A 57 -2.83 5.51 -24.40
C MET A 57 -3.97 6.52 -24.42
N ASN A 58 -5.16 6.09 -24.83
CA ASN A 58 -6.38 6.90 -24.72
C ASN A 58 -7.06 6.70 -23.35
N GLN A 59 -8.13 7.44 -23.10
CA GLN A 59 -8.86 7.37 -21.83
C GLN A 59 -9.41 5.97 -21.53
N LEU A 60 -9.90 5.24 -22.54
CA LEU A 60 -10.44 3.88 -22.39
C LEU A 60 -9.34 2.89 -21.98
N ASP A 61 -8.12 3.06 -22.48
CA ASP A 61 -6.99 2.22 -22.12
C ASP A 61 -6.59 2.45 -20.65
N PHE A 62 -6.56 3.70 -20.18
CA PHE A 62 -6.35 4.00 -18.77
C PHE A 62 -7.45 3.46 -17.87
N LEU A 63 -8.72 3.47 -18.32
CA LEU A 63 -9.82 2.89 -17.57
C LEU A 63 -9.70 1.36 -17.46
N LYS A 64 -9.33 0.68 -18.55
CA LYS A 64 -9.05 -0.77 -18.53
C LYS A 64 -7.86 -1.10 -17.63
N LEU A 65 -6.80 -0.29 -17.69
CA LEU A 65 -5.64 -0.43 -16.83
C LEU A 65 -6.03 -0.25 -15.36
N ARG A 66 -6.82 0.79 -15.04
CA ARG A 66 -7.36 1.03 -13.70
C ARG A 66 -8.17 -0.17 -13.19
N ALA A 67 -9.04 -0.75 -14.00
CA ALA A 67 -9.86 -1.89 -13.60
C ALA A 67 -9.00 -3.11 -13.22
N ARG A 68 -7.98 -3.43 -14.03
CA ARG A 68 -7.02 -4.51 -13.74
C ARG A 68 -6.17 -4.22 -12.50
N TYR A 69 -5.63 -3.01 -12.41
CA TYR A 69 -4.78 -2.60 -11.30
C TYR A 69 -5.57 -2.52 -9.98
N GLY A 70 -6.84 -2.09 -10.05
CA GLY A 70 -7.76 -2.01 -8.92
C GLY A 70 -7.99 -3.37 -8.26
N LEU A 71 -8.17 -4.43 -9.05
CA LEU A 71 -8.30 -5.79 -8.52
C LEU A 71 -7.04 -6.23 -7.77
N VAL A 72 -5.86 -6.02 -8.36
CA VAL A 72 -4.58 -6.35 -7.72
C VAL A 72 -4.40 -5.58 -6.41
N MET A 73 -4.71 -4.29 -6.42
CA MET A 73 -4.59 -3.44 -5.23
C MET A 73 -5.56 -3.86 -4.13
N MET A 74 -6.80 -4.24 -4.48
CA MET A 74 -7.78 -4.72 -3.52
C MET A 74 -7.28 -5.98 -2.81
N VAL A 75 -6.70 -6.94 -3.54
CA VAL A 75 -6.07 -8.13 -2.95
C VAL A 75 -4.92 -7.77 -2.01
N LEU A 76 -4.03 -6.85 -2.43
CA LEU A 76 -2.90 -6.40 -1.59
C LEU A 76 -3.38 -5.73 -0.30
N ILE A 77 -4.44 -4.92 -0.37
CA ILE A 77 -5.05 -4.26 0.79
C ILE A 77 -5.64 -5.31 1.75
N ILE A 78 -6.38 -6.30 1.24
CA ILE A 78 -6.96 -7.37 2.06
C ILE A 78 -5.85 -8.13 2.81
N ILE A 79 -4.79 -8.54 2.11
CA ILE A 79 -3.66 -9.25 2.73
C ILE A 79 -3.01 -8.39 3.81
N HIS A 80 -2.83 -7.09 3.53
CA HIS A 80 -2.23 -6.16 4.47
C HIS A 80 -3.09 -5.96 5.74
N LEU A 81 -4.41 -5.81 5.58
CA LEU A 81 -5.35 -5.72 6.70
C LEU A 81 -5.33 -6.99 7.56
N ILE A 82 -5.33 -8.17 6.95
CA ILE A 82 -5.23 -9.45 7.66
C ILE A 82 -3.92 -9.51 8.47
N MET A 83 -2.81 -9.14 7.86
CA MET A 83 -1.49 -9.17 8.51
C MET A 83 -1.36 -8.14 9.64
N ASN A 84 -2.11 -7.04 9.59
CA ASN A 84 -2.13 -5.99 10.61
C ASN A 84 -3.30 -6.09 11.59
N ARG A 85 -4.22 -7.05 11.44
CA ARG A 85 -5.42 -7.20 12.28
C ARG A 85 -5.14 -7.22 13.77
N SER A 86 -4.03 -7.85 14.20
CA SER A 86 -3.67 -7.92 15.62
C SER A 86 -3.21 -6.58 16.20
N ILE A 87 -2.57 -5.74 15.39
CA ILE A 87 -2.18 -4.38 15.78
C ILE A 87 -3.41 -3.50 15.77
N MET A 88 -4.22 -3.60 14.71
CA MET A 88 -5.46 -2.84 14.56
C MET A 88 -6.43 -3.08 15.73
N LYS A 89 -6.52 -4.30 16.29
CA LYS A 89 -7.27 -4.56 17.53
C LYS A 89 -6.73 -3.79 18.73
N LYS A 90 -5.41 -3.76 18.91
CA LYS A 90 -4.75 -3.02 20.00
C LYS A 90 -4.91 -1.50 19.84
N GLU A 91 -4.84 -1.01 18.60
CA GLU A 91 -5.15 0.39 18.27
C GLU A 91 -6.61 0.71 18.55
N LEU A 92 -7.53 -0.23 18.28
CA LEU A 92 -8.94 -0.05 18.59
C LEU A 92 -9.19 -0.03 20.11
N GLU A 93 -8.55 -0.92 20.87
CA GLU A 93 -8.58 -0.92 22.33
C GLU A 93 -8.12 0.44 22.90
N LEU A 94 -7.06 1.04 22.35
CA LEU A 94 -6.62 2.39 22.73
C LEU A 94 -7.68 3.47 22.46
N LEU A 95 -8.52 3.29 21.45
CA LEU A 95 -9.59 4.22 21.10
C LEU A 95 -10.89 3.96 21.88
N THR A 96 -11.13 2.73 22.31
CA THR A 96 -12.36 2.33 23.00
C THR A 96 -12.22 2.21 24.52
N GLY A 97 -10.99 2.27 25.06
CA GLY A 97 -10.69 2.15 26.48
C GLY A 97 -10.29 0.74 26.87
#